data_AF-A0A925NPB9-F1
#
_entry.id   AF-A0A925NPB9-F1
#
_cell.length_a   1.000
_cell.length_b   1.000
_cell.length_c   1.000
_cell.angle_alpha   90.00
_cell.angle_beta   90.00
_cell.angle_gamma   90.00
#
_symmetry.space_group_name_H-M   'P 1'
#
loop_
_entity.id
_entity.type
_entity.pdbx_description
1 polymer ?
#
loop_
_entity_poly.entity_id
_entity_poly.type
_entity_poly.pdbx_seq_one_letter_code
_entity_poly.pdbx_strand_id
1 'polypeptide(L)'
;MQLINRVVGQHWAVAGTTLGAVAVLAGFTLAQDPPKAEKAPAKKPSSYAPVKTQEDFQTVADRMQSEKPAIQQRQMSLLKERYDLGNQPAEGTVMARGKAVQEGVRVRLYEGSTWAKLAAMSPGEIQKQNLFPPGFLPLPHPNHPEGGMLFPKFHIEEVKKQEARDLTRFDLDYDLPDHFLPEFPPPLFLTTRPDLGDVTKGKLITIDNVFEMFNGILNPKQLEGVRLLVTPFPQQQ
;
A
#
# COMPACT_ATOMS: atom_id res chain seq x y z
N MET A 1 -4.47 44.10 28.76
CA MET A 1 -4.94 45.21 29.63
C MET A 1 -5.88 44.56 30.64
N GLN A 2 -5.58 44.44 31.94
CA GLN A 2 -4.83 45.29 32.85
C GLN A 2 -4.20 44.47 34.01
N LEU A 3 -2.95 44.82 34.37
CA LEU A 3 -2.35 45.01 35.71
C LEU A 3 -2.28 43.81 36.69
N ILE A 4 -1.14 43.20 37.06
CA ILE A 4 0.13 43.67 37.70
C ILE A 4 0.06 43.86 39.24
N ASN A 5 1.01 43.20 39.93
CA ASN A 5 1.66 43.41 41.25
C ASN A 5 1.42 42.27 42.28
N ARG A 6 2.38 41.39 42.64
CA ARG A 6 3.77 41.51 43.17
C ARG A 6 3.79 41.86 44.67
N VAL A 7 4.43 41.01 45.48
CA VAL A 7 5.26 41.27 46.70
C VAL A 7 5.77 39.90 47.21
N VAL A 8 7.07 39.54 47.06
CA VAL A 8 8.23 39.67 48.01
C VAL A 8 8.00 38.90 49.33
N GLY A 9 8.89 38.13 49.97
CA GLY A 9 10.32 37.78 49.90
C GLY A 9 10.61 36.88 51.14
N GLN A 10 11.46 35.86 51.09
CA GLN A 10 12.90 35.88 51.45
C GLN A 10 13.22 35.32 52.87
N HIS A 11 13.69 34.05 52.87
CA HIS A 11 14.77 33.37 53.63
C HIS A 11 15.07 33.55 55.16
N TRP A 12 15.75 32.50 55.67
CA TRP A 12 16.56 32.33 56.92
C TRP A 12 15.75 31.96 58.17
N ALA A 13 16.18 31.14 59.14
CA ALA A 13 17.48 30.59 59.56
C ALA A 13 17.19 29.43 60.57
N VAL A 14 17.93 28.30 60.58
CA VAL A 14 19.07 27.97 61.48
C VAL A 14 18.72 27.10 62.72
N ALA A 15 19.51 26.02 62.82
CA ALA A 15 20.02 25.27 63.98
C ALA A 15 19.11 24.46 64.91
N GLY A 16 19.45 23.16 64.95
CA GLY A 16 19.29 22.28 66.11
C GLY A 16 20.34 21.18 66.05
N THR A 17 21.49 21.42 66.67
CA THR A 17 22.64 20.52 66.80
C THR A 17 22.47 19.61 68.02
N THR A 18 22.71 18.30 67.89
CA THR A 18 23.23 17.48 69.00
C THR A 18 24.27 16.47 68.50
N LEU A 19 25.39 16.44 69.23
CA LEU A 19 26.55 15.56 69.13
C LEU A 19 26.14 14.08 69.23
N GLY A 20 26.89 13.07 68.80
CA GLY A 20 28.28 12.95 68.38
C GLY A 20 28.70 11.48 68.57
N ALA A 21 29.64 11.00 67.76
CA ALA A 21 30.65 9.97 68.03
C ALA A 21 31.07 9.30 66.72
N VAL A 22 32.35 9.45 66.41
CA VAL A 22 33.06 8.97 65.22
C VAL A 22 33.42 7.49 65.40
N ALA A 23 33.20 6.68 64.36
CA ALA A 23 33.93 5.43 64.16
C ALA A 23 34.29 5.30 62.67
N VAL A 24 35.59 5.39 62.42
CA VAL A 24 36.23 5.24 61.10
C VAL A 24 36.17 3.77 60.68
N LEU A 25 35.52 3.48 59.55
CA LEU A 25 35.68 2.23 58.82
C LEU A 25 36.06 2.57 57.38
N ALA A 26 37.33 2.34 57.06
CA ALA A 26 37.87 2.40 55.71
C ALA A 26 37.30 1.25 54.88
N GLY A 27 36.34 1.57 54.00
CA GLY A 27 35.82 0.65 52.98
C GLY A 27 36.52 0.90 51.64
N PHE A 28 37.32 -0.07 51.18
CA PHE A 28 37.83 -0.15 49.82
C PHE A 28 36.65 -0.15 48.83
N THR A 29 36.45 0.92 48.07
CA THR A 29 35.58 0.91 46.89
C THR A 29 36.40 0.44 45.69
N LEU A 30 36.25 -0.82 45.29
CA LEU A 30 36.62 -1.24 43.94
C LEU A 30 35.72 -0.45 42.97
N ALA A 31 36.29 0.53 42.27
CA ALA A 31 35.67 1.14 41.12
C ALA A 31 35.58 0.07 40.01
N GLN A 32 34.41 -0.55 39.87
CA GLN A 32 34.07 -1.26 38.64
C GLN A 32 33.66 -0.20 37.62
N ASP A 33 34.51 0.01 36.60
CA ASP A 33 34.12 0.80 35.44
C ASP A 33 32.80 0.24 34.87
N PRO A 34 31.79 1.08 34.62
CA PRO A 34 30.55 0.62 34.00
C PRO A 34 30.88 0.00 32.63
N PRO A 35 30.21 -1.10 32.23
CA PRO A 35 30.47 -1.73 30.94
C PRO A 35 30.29 -0.69 29.84
N LYS A 36 31.36 -0.45 29.08
CA LYS A 36 31.34 0.36 27.87
C LYS A 36 30.21 -0.17 26.99
N ALA A 37 29.13 0.59 26.85
CA ALA A 37 28.11 0.31 25.86
C ALA A 37 28.80 0.29 24.50
N GLU A 38 29.03 -0.91 23.94
CA GLU A 38 29.40 -1.05 22.54
C GLU A 38 28.32 -0.38 21.72
N LYS A 39 28.64 0.79 21.16
CA LYS A 39 27.79 1.44 20.17
C LYS A 39 27.62 0.42 19.05
N ALA A 40 26.37 -0.01 18.83
CA ALA A 40 26.02 -0.87 17.71
C ALA A 40 26.67 -0.31 16.43
N PRO A 41 27.35 -1.15 15.62
CA PRO A 41 28.07 -0.67 14.46
C PRO A 41 27.13 0.15 13.57
N ALA A 42 27.58 1.35 13.18
CA ALA A 42 26.83 2.21 12.30
C ALA A 42 26.45 1.42 11.04
N LYS A 43 25.14 1.30 10.79
CA LYS A 43 24.62 0.55 9.64
C LYS A 43 25.20 1.18 8.37
N LYS A 44 26.00 0.41 7.61
CA LYS A 44 26.48 0.84 6.31
C LYS A 44 25.27 1.10 5.39
N PRO A 45 25.25 2.19 4.62
CA PRO A 45 24.18 2.42 3.66
C PRO A 45 24.17 1.28 2.64
N SER A 46 23.00 0.70 2.42
CA SER A 46 22.76 -0.41 1.49
C SER A 46 21.50 -0.11 0.69
N SER A 47 21.50 -0.45 -0.59
CA SER A 47 20.31 -0.39 -1.45
C SER A 47 19.32 -1.54 -1.19
N TYR A 48 19.72 -2.55 -0.41
CA TYR A 48 18.93 -3.74 -0.09
C TYR A 48 18.33 -3.66 1.32
N ALA A 49 17.11 -4.18 1.46
CA ALA A 49 16.46 -4.36 2.76
C ALA A 49 17.23 -5.41 3.58
N PRO A 50 17.34 -5.24 4.92
CA PRO A 50 18.00 -6.21 5.76
C PRO A 50 17.21 -7.52 5.79
N VAL A 51 17.82 -8.61 5.32
CA VAL A 51 17.24 -9.96 5.40
C VAL A 51 17.26 -10.39 6.87
N LYS A 52 16.10 -10.29 7.53
CA LYS A 52 15.92 -10.65 8.94
C LYS A 52 14.90 -11.77 9.07
N THR A 53 15.28 -12.96 8.66
CA THR A 53 14.47 -14.16 8.89
C THR A 53 14.54 -14.53 10.37
N GLN A 54 13.49 -14.21 11.13
CA GLN A 54 13.39 -14.55 12.56
C GLN A 54 12.58 -15.84 12.79
N GLU A 55 11.73 -16.20 11.83
CA GLU A 55 10.84 -17.35 11.86
C GLU A 55 11.03 -18.18 10.58
N ASP A 56 10.71 -19.48 10.66
CA ASP A 56 10.70 -20.36 9.49
C ASP A 56 9.57 -19.98 8.51
N PHE A 57 9.81 -20.18 7.22
CA PHE A 57 8.85 -19.83 6.17
C PHE A 57 7.51 -20.56 6.35
N GLN A 58 7.52 -21.84 6.71
CA GLN A 58 6.29 -22.63 6.83
C GLN A 58 5.40 -22.07 7.93
N THR A 59 5.97 -21.70 9.08
CA THR A 59 5.25 -21.05 10.19
C THR A 59 4.57 -19.76 9.74
N VAL A 60 5.29 -18.93 8.98
CA VAL A 60 4.75 -17.66 8.46
C VAL A 60 3.65 -17.92 7.43
N ALA A 61 3.87 -18.85 6.50
CA ALA A 61 2.91 -19.20 5.47
C ALA A 61 1.60 -19.75 6.06
N ASP A 62 1.68 -20.70 6.99
CA ASP A 62 0.52 -21.30 7.65
C ASP A 62 -0.29 -20.25 8.42
N ARG A 63 0.39 -19.38 9.16
CA ARG A 63 -0.25 -18.28 9.88
C ARG A 63 -0.99 -17.34 8.93
N MET A 64 -0.32 -16.86 7.88
CA MET A 64 -0.93 -15.93 6.92
C MET A 64 -2.10 -16.55 6.14
N GLN A 65 -1.98 -17.82 5.73
CA GLN A 65 -3.06 -18.55 5.09
C GLN A 65 -4.28 -18.69 6.02
N SER A 66 -4.04 -18.92 7.33
CA SER A 66 -5.12 -19.01 8.32
C SER A 66 -5.82 -17.66 8.58
N GLU A 67 -5.09 -16.54 8.48
CA GLU A 67 -5.60 -15.19 8.68
C GLU A 67 -6.35 -14.64 7.43
N LYS A 68 -6.02 -15.15 6.24
CA LYS A 68 -6.55 -14.71 4.93
C LYS A 68 -8.08 -14.51 4.91
N PRO A 69 -8.92 -15.47 5.35
CA PRO A 69 -10.38 -15.31 5.26
C PRO A 69 -10.90 -14.12 6.06
N ALA A 70 -10.37 -13.89 7.26
CA ALA A 70 -10.78 -12.78 8.13
C ALA A 70 -10.34 -11.43 7.53
N ILE A 71 -9.14 -11.35 6.95
CA ILE A 71 -8.63 -10.15 6.29
C ILE A 71 -9.50 -9.81 5.07
N GLN A 72 -9.78 -10.80 4.21
CA GLN A 72 -10.62 -10.62 3.03
C GLN A 72 -12.04 -10.20 3.40
N GLN A 73 -12.63 -10.78 4.44
CA GLN A 73 -13.95 -10.41 4.91
C GLN A 73 -13.99 -8.96 5.39
N ARG A 74 -12.99 -8.53 6.18
CA ARG A 74 -12.86 -7.13 6.64
C ARG A 74 -12.74 -6.18 5.45
N GLN A 75 -11.87 -6.49 4.50
CA GLN A 75 -11.65 -5.66 3.32
C GLN A 75 -12.91 -5.55 2.45
N MET A 76 -13.56 -6.68 2.17
CA MET A 76 -14.80 -6.71 1.38
C MET A 76 -15.93 -5.94 2.08
N SER A 77 -15.99 -5.98 3.42
CA SER A 77 -16.96 -5.20 4.18
C SER A 77 -16.70 -3.69 4.05
N LEU A 78 -15.43 -3.27 4.13
CA LEU A 78 -15.03 -1.87 3.91
C LEU A 78 -15.38 -1.41 2.49
N LEU A 79 -15.11 -2.24 1.48
CA LEU A 79 -15.45 -1.94 0.09
C LEU A 79 -16.96 -1.77 -0.09
N LYS A 80 -17.78 -2.65 0.50
CA LYS A 80 -19.25 -2.56 0.43
C LYS A 80 -19.82 -1.39 1.21
N GLU A 81 -19.17 -0.96 2.29
CA GLU A 81 -19.53 0.25 3.03
C GLU A 81 -19.29 1.50 2.18
N ARG A 82 -18.17 1.54 1.47
CA ARG A 82 -17.73 2.72 0.71
C ARG A 82 -18.30 2.79 -0.71
N TYR A 83 -18.58 1.63 -1.33
CA TYR A 83 -18.90 1.54 -2.74
C TYR A 83 -20.09 0.63 -3.04
N ASP A 84 -20.77 0.92 -4.14
CA ASP A 84 -21.62 -0.04 -4.84
C ASP A 84 -20.77 -0.94 -5.76
N LEU A 85 -20.66 -2.22 -5.40
CA LEU A 85 -19.90 -3.23 -6.13
C LEU A 85 -20.74 -3.98 -7.18
N GLY A 86 -21.97 -3.51 -7.45
CA GLY A 86 -22.85 -4.12 -8.45
C GLY A 86 -22.34 -3.93 -9.88
N ASN A 87 -22.64 -4.90 -10.74
CA ASN A 87 -22.37 -4.80 -12.17
C ASN A 87 -23.48 -3.97 -12.85
N GLN A 88 -23.14 -2.75 -13.27
CA GLN A 88 -24.04 -1.86 -14.03
C GLN A 88 -23.31 -1.40 -15.29
N PRO A 89 -23.38 -2.19 -16.38
CA PRO A 89 -22.74 -1.84 -17.63
C PRO A 89 -23.45 -0.68 -18.32
N ALA A 90 -22.68 0.30 -18.78
CA ALA A 90 -23.14 1.42 -19.57
C ALA A 90 -23.70 0.94 -20.92
N GLU A 91 -24.89 1.42 -21.29
CA GLU A 91 -25.50 1.05 -22.56
C GLU A 91 -24.65 1.54 -23.74
N GLY A 92 -24.39 0.64 -24.69
CA GLY A 92 -23.64 0.94 -25.91
C GLY A 92 -22.16 1.31 -25.72
N THR A 93 -21.63 1.31 -24.48
CA THR A 93 -20.24 1.71 -24.20
C THR A 93 -19.40 0.50 -23.80
N VAL A 94 -18.48 0.13 -24.67
CA VAL A 94 -17.57 -1.00 -24.49
C VAL A 94 -16.12 -0.56 -24.70
N MET A 95 -15.20 -1.29 -24.08
CA MET A 95 -13.76 -1.20 -24.35
C MET A 95 -13.43 -1.81 -25.73
N ALA A 96 -12.17 -1.76 -26.16
CA ALA A 96 -11.76 -2.06 -27.53
C ALA A 96 -12.20 -3.46 -28.02
N ARG A 97 -12.19 -4.47 -27.14
CA ARG A 97 -12.64 -5.83 -27.47
C ARG A 97 -13.98 -6.22 -26.83
N GLY A 98 -14.83 -5.24 -26.55
CA GLY A 98 -16.23 -5.49 -26.19
C GLY A 98 -16.53 -5.67 -24.70
N LYS A 99 -15.53 -5.53 -23.80
CA LYS A 99 -15.80 -5.52 -22.35
C LYS A 99 -16.62 -4.28 -22.01
N ALA A 100 -17.77 -4.45 -21.35
CA ALA A 100 -18.62 -3.32 -20.98
C ALA A 100 -17.94 -2.38 -19.99
N VAL A 101 -18.06 -1.07 -20.22
CA VAL A 101 -17.65 -0.04 -19.26
C VAL A 101 -18.74 0.09 -18.20
N GLN A 102 -18.35 0.27 -16.95
CA GLN A 102 -19.30 0.47 -15.85
C GLN A 102 -19.75 1.93 -15.78
N GLU A 103 -21.05 2.19 -15.60
CA GLU A 103 -21.58 3.55 -15.41
C GLU A 103 -21.99 3.84 -13.96
N GLY A 104 -22.38 5.07 -13.69
CA GLY A 104 -22.90 5.49 -12.39
C GLY A 104 -21.84 5.77 -11.33
N VAL A 105 -22.21 6.62 -10.37
CA VAL A 105 -21.35 6.92 -9.22
C VAL A 105 -21.39 5.75 -8.24
N ARG A 106 -20.23 5.20 -7.91
CA ARG A 106 -20.12 4.03 -7.02
C ARG A 106 -19.94 4.41 -5.56
N VAL A 107 -19.51 5.62 -5.26
CA VAL A 107 -19.33 6.07 -3.88
C VAL A 107 -20.67 6.12 -3.16
N ARG A 108 -20.76 5.41 -2.03
CA ARG A 108 -21.89 5.48 -1.11
C ARG A 108 -21.80 6.75 -0.28
N LEU A 109 -22.94 7.41 -0.13
CA LEU A 109 -23.12 8.55 0.75
C LEU A 109 -23.56 8.08 2.14
N TYR A 110 -23.31 8.89 3.16
CA TYR A 110 -23.91 8.68 4.48
C TYR A 110 -25.44 8.67 4.39
N GLU A 111 -26.09 7.89 5.26
CA GLU A 111 -27.54 7.82 5.32
C GLU A 111 -28.16 9.22 5.45
N GLY A 112 -29.21 9.48 4.67
CA GLY A 112 -29.87 10.80 4.62
C GLY A 112 -29.09 11.92 3.91
N SER A 113 -27.93 11.62 3.30
CA SER A 113 -27.21 12.55 2.43
C SER A 113 -27.53 12.32 0.96
N THR A 114 -27.46 13.38 0.15
CA THR A 114 -27.63 13.33 -1.30
C THR A 114 -26.56 14.18 -1.97
N TRP A 115 -26.25 13.90 -3.23
CA TRP A 115 -25.31 14.71 -4.02
C TRP A 115 -25.74 16.18 -4.09
N ALA A 116 -27.05 16.44 -4.25
CA ALA A 116 -27.60 17.80 -4.24
C ALA A 116 -27.38 18.52 -2.90
N LYS A 117 -27.57 17.82 -1.77
CA LYS A 117 -27.33 18.38 -0.44
C LYS A 117 -25.86 18.72 -0.22
N LEU A 118 -24.95 17.84 -0.65
CA LEU A 118 -23.51 18.09 -0.55
C LEU A 118 -23.07 19.26 -1.45
N ALA A 119 -23.61 19.33 -2.67
CA ALA A 119 -23.28 20.41 -3.61
C ALA A 119 -23.77 21.80 -3.15
N ALA A 120 -24.80 21.85 -2.31
CA ALA A 120 -25.31 23.09 -1.73
C ALA A 120 -24.50 23.57 -0.50
N MET A 121 -23.59 22.76 0.03
CA MET A 121 -22.75 23.09 1.20
C MET A 121 -21.40 23.65 0.76
N SER A 122 -20.84 24.54 1.58
CA SER A 122 -19.43 24.93 1.45
C SER A 122 -18.50 23.79 1.91
N PRO A 123 -17.24 23.74 1.42
CA PRO A 123 -16.27 22.74 1.87
C PRO A 123 -16.05 22.73 3.39
N GLY A 124 -16.08 23.90 4.04
CA GLY A 124 -15.93 24.02 5.50
C GLY A 124 -17.10 23.41 6.27
N GLU A 125 -18.33 23.50 5.74
CA GLU A 125 -19.49 22.84 6.34
C GLU A 125 -19.44 21.34 6.19
N ILE A 126 -19.06 20.84 5.01
CA ILE A 126 -18.86 19.40 4.75
C ILE A 126 -17.82 18.84 5.72
N GLN A 127 -16.71 19.55 5.91
CA GLN A 127 -15.66 19.16 6.85
C GLN A 127 -16.16 19.18 8.30
N LYS A 128 -16.80 20.27 8.75
CA LYS A 128 -17.29 20.43 10.12
C LYS A 128 -18.35 19.40 10.50
N GLN A 129 -19.20 19.01 9.55
CA GLN A 129 -20.25 18.00 9.75
C GLN A 129 -19.78 16.58 9.45
N ASN A 130 -18.51 16.39 9.04
CA ASN A 130 -17.94 15.10 8.66
C ASN A 130 -18.77 14.37 7.58
N LEU A 131 -19.21 15.10 6.57
CA LEU A 131 -20.07 14.58 5.48
C LEU A 131 -19.29 14.22 4.22
N PHE A 132 -17.96 14.29 4.25
CA PHE A 132 -17.13 13.93 3.10
C PHE A 132 -17.29 12.44 2.79
N PRO A 133 -17.70 12.05 1.56
CA PRO A 133 -18.03 10.66 1.28
C PRO A 133 -16.85 9.71 1.50
N PRO A 134 -17.06 8.58 2.22
CA PRO A 134 -15.97 7.71 2.63
C PRO A 134 -15.30 6.99 1.45
N GLY A 135 -15.97 6.85 0.31
CA GLY A 135 -15.39 6.32 -0.92
C GLY A 135 -14.36 7.24 -1.60
N PHE A 136 -14.19 8.48 -1.13
CA PHE A 136 -13.09 9.36 -1.59
C PHE A 136 -11.91 9.40 -0.62
N LEU A 137 -12.01 8.71 0.51
CA LEU A 137 -10.87 8.52 1.41
C LEU A 137 -9.90 7.49 0.82
N PRO A 138 -8.60 7.56 1.15
CA PRO A 138 -7.63 6.57 0.71
C PRO A 138 -8.14 5.14 0.99
N LEU A 139 -8.05 4.29 -0.03
CA LEU A 139 -8.38 2.87 0.10
C LEU A 139 -7.18 2.16 0.73
N PRO A 140 -7.31 1.60 1.95
CA PRO A 140 -6.21 0.87 2.56
C PRO A 140 -5.96 -0.45 1.82
N HIS A 141 -4.69 -0.89 1.80
CA HIS A 141 -4.34 -2.23 1.38
C HIS A 141 -4.99 -3.27 2.32
N PRO A 142 -5.48 -4.42 1.82
CA PRO A 142 -6.15 -5.42 2.64
C PRO A 142 -5.31 -5.88 3.84
N ASN A 143 -4.01 -6.04 3.65
CA ASN A 143 -3.03 -6.36 4.69
C ASN A 143 -1.87 -5.35 4.67
N HIS A 144 -2.02 -4.21 5.36
CA HIS A 144 -1.06 -3.10 5.29
C HIS A 144 0.37 -3.44 5.76
N PRO A 145 0.58 -4.23 6.84
CA PRO A 145 1.93 -4.62 7.29
C PRO A 145 2.74 -5.40 6.23
N GLU A 146 2.08 -6.30 5.48
CA GLU A 146 2.74 -7.11 4.44
C GLU A 146 2.78 -6.39 3.09
N GLY A 147 1.73 -5.64 2.75
CA GLY A 147 1.65 -4.90 1.48
C GLY A 147 1.72 -5.82 0.26
N GLY A 148 2.48 -5.39 -0.75
CA GLY A 148 2.69 -6.13 -2.01
C GLY A 148 1.59 -5.94 -3.05
N MET A 149 1.88 -6.29 -4.29
CA MET A 149 0.92 -6.23 -5.39
C MET A 149 -0.01 -7.46 -5.34
N LEU A 150 -1.28 -7.27 -5.71
CA LEU A 150 -2.27 -8.34 -5.91
C LEU A 150 -2.64 -8.37 -7.39
N PHE A 151 -2.76 -9.56 -7.96
CA PHE A 151 -3.15 -9.74 -9.37
C PHE A 151 -4.54 -10.39 -9.46
N PRO A 152 -5.41 -9.94 -10.39
CA PRO A 152 -6.67 -10.60 -10.68
C PRO A 152 -6.46 -12.02 -11.19
N LYS A 153 -7.43 -12.90 -10.95
CA LYS A 153 -7.34 -14.33 -11.31
C LYS A 153 -7.03 -14.55 -12.80
N PHE A 154 -7.72 -13.84 -13.70
CA PHE A 154 -7.48 -13.96 -15.14
C PHE A 154 -6.05 -13.57 -15.55
N HIS A 155 -5.39 -12.66 -14.81
CA HIS A 155 -4.03 -12.25 -15.07
C HIS A 155 -3.06 -13.35 -14.63
N ILE A 156 -3.27 -13.91 -13.43
CA ILE A 156 -2.48 -15.03 -12.89
C ILE A 156 -2.53 -16.21 -13.87
N GLU A 157 -3.73 -16.57 -14.35
CA GLU A 157 -3.93 -17.68 -15.27
C GLU A 157 -3.20 -17.48 -16.60
N GLU A 158 -3.25 -16.27 -17.18
CA GLU A 158 -2.58 -15.99 -18.46
C GLU A 158 -1.06 -15.95 -18.33
N VAL A 159 -0.51 -15.35 -17.25
CA VAL A 159 0.94 -15.37 -17.00
C VAL A 159 1.43 -16.79 -16.74
N LYS A 160 0.68 -17.57 -15.96
CA LYS A 160 1.01 -18.99 -15.71
C LYS A 160 0.99 -19.80 -17.00
N LYS A 161 0.05 -19.51 -17.90
CA LYS A 161 -0.05 -20.17 -19.21
C LYS A 161 1.10 -19.78 -20.16
N GLN A 162 1.50 -18.52 -20.21
CA GLN A 162 2.54 -18.05 -21.14
C GLN A 162 3.96 -18.31 -20.62
N GLU A 163 4.22 -18.06 -19.33
CA GLU A 163 5.58 -18.02 -18.77
C GLU A 163 5.83 -19.08 -17.68
N ALA A 164 4.85 -19.95 -17.37
CA ALA A 164 4.90 -20.92 -16.27
C ALA A 164 5.16 -20.30 -14.88
N ARG A 165 4.98 -18.99 -14.74
CA ARG A 165 5.14 -18.25 -13.49
C ARG A 165 3.81 -18.13 -12.76
N ASP A 166 3.79 -18.55 -11.50
CA ASP A 166 2.61 -18.42 -10.64
C ASP A 166 2.71 -17.14 -9.82
N LEU A 167 1.78 -16.21 -10.05
CA LEU A 167 1.68 -14.95 -9.32
C LEU A 167 0.71 -15.04 -8.13
N THR A 168 0.19 -16.25 -7.83
CA THR A 168 -0.72 -16.47 -6.72
C THR A 168 -0.02 -16.19 -5.39
N ARG A 169 -0.67 -15.35 -4.58
CA ARG A 169 -0.28 -15.13 -3.20
C ARG A 169 -1.03 -16.07 -2.27
N PHE A 170 -0.31 -16.61 -1.29
CA PHE A 170 -0.91 -17.50 -0.30
C PHE A 170 -1.70 -16.74 0.78
N ASP A 171 -1.35 -15.48 1.03
CA ASP A 171 -1.90 -14.67 2.13
C ASP A 171 -3.13 -13.83 1.74
N LEU A 172 -3.28 -13.50 0.45
CA LEU A 172 -4.36 -12.63 -0.05
C LEU A 172 -4.78 -12.99 -1.48
N ASP A 173 -6.00 -12.58 -1.84
CA ASP A 173 -6.47 -12.52 -3.22
C ASP A 173 -6.87 -11.08 -3.58
N TYR A 174 -6.97 -10.81 -4.87
CA TYR A 174 -7.46 -9.54 -5.39
C TYR A 174 -8.91 -9.28 -4.97
N ASP A 175 -9.21 -8.07 -4.49
CA ASP A 175 -10.45 -7.74 -3.77
C ASP A 175 -11.51 -7.01 -4.61
N LEU A 176 -11.12 -6.38 -5.74
CA LEU A 176 -12.06 -5.69 -6.62
C LEU A 176 -12.70 -6.66 -7.63
N PRO A 177 -14.03 -6.54 -7.88
CA PRO A 177 -14.71 -7.31 -8.92
C PRO A 177 -14.17 -7.09 -10.34
N ASP A 178 -14.14 -8.17 -11.13
CA ASP A 178 -13.59 -8.18 -12.49
C ASP A 178 -14.23 -7.17 -13.45
N HIS A 179 -15.50 -6.83 -13.27
CA HIS A 179 -16.22 -5.90 -14.14
C HIS A 179 -15.74 -4.44 -13.97
N PHE A 180 -15.06 -4.10 -12.88
CA PHE A 180 -14.40 -2.80 -12.72
C PHE A 180 -13.01 -2.74 -13.35
N LEU A 181 -12.42 -3.90 -13.64
CA LEU A 181 -11.08 -3.97 -14.19
C LEU A 181 -11.10 -3.67 -15.68
N PRO A 182 -10.00 -3.14 -16.24
CA PRO A 182 -9.88 -2.98 -17.68
C PRO A 182 -10.00 -4.34 -18.40
N GLU A 183 -10.20 -4.29 -19.71
CA GLU A 183 -10.08 -5.47 -20.55
C GLU A 183 -8.66 -6.04 -20.49
N PHE A 184 -8.55 -7.36 -20.57
CA PHE A 184 -7.30 -8.08 -20.43
C PHE A 184 -7.20 -9.18 -21.49
N PRO A 185 -6.01 -9.40 -22.11
CA PRO A 185 -4.79 -8.59 -21.99
C PRO A 185 -4.96 -7.17 -22.54
N PRO A 186 -4.34 -6.11 -21.99
CA PRO A 186 -4.62 -4.75 -22.43
C PRO A 186 -4.29 -4.55 -23.93
N PRO A 187 -5.17 -3.95 -24.75
CA PRO A 187 -4.85 -3.66 -26.14
C PRO A 187 -3.77 -2.58 -26.20
N LEU A 188 -2.98 -2.60 -27.28
CA LEU A 188 -1.97 -1.56 -27.53
C LEU A 188 -2.22 -0.96 -28.91
N PHE A 189 -2.38 0.36 -28.95
CA PHE A 189 -2.55 1.13 -30.17
C PHE A 189 -1.33 2.03 -30.37
N LEU A 190 -0.73 1.98 -31.57
CA LEU A 190 0.42 2.81 -31.90
C LEU A 190 -0.04 4.13 -32.49
N THR A 191 0.35 5.24 -31.85
CA THR A 191 0.01 6.59 -32.34
C THR A 191 0.62 6.89 -33.72
N THR A 192 1.71 6.22 -34.09
CA THR A 192 2.38 6.36 -35.39
C THR A 192 1.84 5.42 -36.48
N ARG A 193 1.06 4.40 -36.09
CA ARG A 193 0.48 3.38 -36.99
C ARG A 193 -0.97 3.08 -36.61
N PRO A 194 -1.86 4.08 -36.69
CA PRO A 194 -3.28 3.90 -36.35
C PRO A 194 -3.99 2.88 -37.26
N ASP A 195 -3.45 2.65 -38.46
CA ASP A 195 -3.94 1.66 -39.43
C ASP A 195 -3.87 0.21 -38.92
N LEU A 196 -3.02 -0.08 -37.93
CA LEU A 196 -2.84 -1.44 -37.41
C LEU A 196 -3.86 -1.83 -36.34
N GLY A 197 -4.61 -0.88 -35.79
CA GLY A 197 -5.53 -1.14 -34.67
C GLY A 197 -4.81 -1.69 -33.44
N ASP A 198 -5.38 -2.72 -32.79
CA ASP A 198 -4.78 -3.40 -31.63
C ASP A 198 -3.64 -4.31 -32.08
N VAL A 199 -2.39 -3.85 -31.91
CA VAL A 199 -1.20 -4.61 -32.32
C VAL A 199 -0.96 -5.84 -31.47
N THR A 200 -1.57 -5.94 -30.28
CA THR A 200 -1.45 -7.13 -29.41
C THR A 200 -2.25 -8.31 -29.93
N LYS A 201 -3.26 -8.05 -30.78
CA LYS A 201 -4.21 -9.07 -31.27
C LYS A 201 -4.81 -9.90 -30.12
N GLY A 202 -5.04 -9.28 -28.97
CA GLY A 202 -5.58 -9.92 -27.76
C GLY A 202 -4.60 -10.80 -26.99
N LYS A 203 -3.29 -10.74 -27.27
CA LYS A 203 -2.26 -11.48 -26.52
C LYS A 203 -1.58 -10.59 -25.48
N LEU A 204 -1.28 -11.15 -24.31
CA LEU A 204 -0.42 -10.47 -23.33
C LEU A 204 0.99 -10.33 -23.91
N ILE A 205 1.57 -9.13 -23.81
CA ILE A 205 2.93 -8.87 -24.29
C ILE A 205 3.91 -9.45 -23.27
N THR A 206 4.76 -10.37 -23.72
CA THR A 206 5.77 -11.05 -22.90
C THR A 206 7.11 -11.07 -23.60
N ILE A 207 8.17 -11.43 -22.86
CA ILE A 207 9.51 -11.55 -23.43
C ILE A 207 9.56 -12.57 -24.58
N ASP A 208 8.70 -13.58 -24.55
CA ASP A 208 8.66 -14.67 -25.52
C ASP A 208 8.01 -14.27 -26.85
N ASN A 209 7.06 -13.31 -26.82
CA ASN A 209 6.30 -12.92 -28.01
C ASN A 209 6.59 -11.50 -28.52
N VAL A 210 7.36 -10.69 -27.78
CA VAL A 210 7.63 -9.29 -28.13
C VAL A 210 8.27 -9.14 -29.51
N PHE A 211 9.19 -10.03 -29.88
CA PHE A 211 9.84 -9.97 -31.19
C PHE A 211 8.84 -10.26 -32.31
N GLU A 212 8.10 -11.37 -32.23
CA GLU A 212 7.09 -11.74 -33.22
C GLU A 212 6.01 -10.66 -33.36
N MET A 213 5.59 -10.07 -32.24
CA MET A 213 4.52 -9.08 -32.21
C MET A 213 4.90 -7.75 -32.87
N PHE A 214 6.14 -7.30 -32.70
CA PHE A 214 6.56 -5.94 -33.10
C PHE A 214 7.57 -5.89 -34.25
N ASN A 215 8.12 -7.02 -34.68
CA ASN A 215 9.06 -7.05 -35.81
C ASN A 215 8.39 -6.52 -37.09
N GLY A 216 9.07 -5.60 -37.77
CA GLY A 216 8.54 -4.88 -38.95
C GLY A 216 7.55 -3.75 -38.63
N ILE A 217 7.16 -3.57 -37.36
CA ILE A 217 6.32 -2.47 -36.88
C ILE A 217 7.16 -1.42 -36.17
N LEU A 218 8.01 -1.87 -35.24
CA LEU A 218 8.93 -1.02 -34.47
C LEU A 218 10.34 -1.04 -35.07
N ASN A 219 11.04 0.09 -34.95
CA ASN A 219 12.46 0.11 -35.30
C ASN A 219 13.31 -0.63 -34.24
N PRO A 220 14.58 -0.99 -34.54
CA PRO A 220 15.40 -1.78 -33.63
C PRO A 220 15.57 -1.17 -32.23
N LYS A 221 15.69 0.17 -32.14
CA LYS A 221 15.82 0.87 -30.85
C LYS A 221 14.55 0.76 -30.02
N GLN A 222 13.38 0.92 -30.64
CA GLN A 222 12.09 0.79 -29.97
C GLN A 222 11.83 -0.65 -29.52
N LEU A 223 12.14 -1.62 -30.39
CA LEU A 223 11.96 -3.04 -30.10
C LEU A 223 12.79 -3.46 -28.89
N GLU A 224 14.05 -3.01 -28.81
CA GLU A 224 14.91 -3.25 -27.65
C GLU A 224 14.38 -2.58 -26.38
N GLY A 225 13.83 -1.37 -26.50
CA GLY A 225 13.16 -0.69 -25.39
C GLY A 225 11.98 -1.49 -24.84
N VAL A 226 11.10 -2.01 -25.70
CA VAL A 226 9.96 -2.83 -25.28
C VAL A 226 10.44 -4.16 -24.69
N ARG A 227 11.44 -4.80 -25.28
CA ARG A 227 12.06 -6.03 -24.76
C ARG A 227 12.52 -5.85 -23.31
N LEU A 228 13.17 -4.73 -22.99
CA LEU A 228 13.60 -4.41 -21.63
C LEU A 228 12.42 -4.20 -20.67
N LEU A 229 11.33 -3.57 -21.12
CA LEU A 229 10.14 -3.36 -20.28
C LEU A 229 9.43 -4.66 -19.90
N VAL A 230 9.43 -5.65 -20.80
CA VAL A 230 8.81 -6.96 -20.56
C VAL A 230 9.79 -7.99 -20.00
N THR A 231 11.05 -7.60 -19.72
CA THR A 231 12.03 -8.48 -19.09
C THR A 231 11.72 -8.59 -17.59
N PRO A 232 11.52 -9.79 -17.04
CA PRO A 232 11.33 -9.96 -15.61
C PRO A 232 12.64 -9.72 -14.87
N PHE A 233 12.64 -8.79 -13.91
CA PHE A 233 13.75 -8.57 -12.99
C PHE A 233 13.38 -9.05 -11.59
N PRO A 234 14.24 -9.80 -10.90
CA PRO A 234 13.99 -10.19 -9.52
C PRO A 234 13.90 -8.94 -8.64
N GLN A 235 12.84 -8.87 -7.84
CA GLN A 235 12.68 -7.83 -6.82
C GLN A 235 12.86 -8.46 -5.45
N GLN A 236 13.57 -7.75 -4.57
CA GLN A 236 13.52 -8.04 -3.15
C GLN A 236 12.18 -7.50 -2.63
N GLN A 237 11.24 -8.40 -2.33
CA GLN A 237 9.99 -8.10 -1.63
C GLN A 237 10.10 -8.58 -0.19
#